data_AF-A0AAQ0MIN0-F1
#
_entry.id   AF-A0AAQ0MIN0-F1
#
_cell.length_a   1.000
_cell.length_b   1.000
_cell.length_c   1.000
_cell.angle_alpha   90.00
_cell.angle_beta   90.00
_cell.angle_gamma   90.00
#
_symmetry.space_group_name_H-M   'P 1'
#
loop_
_entity.id
_entity.type
_entity.pdbx_description
1 polymer ?
#
loop_
_entity_poly.entity_id
_entity_poly.type
_entity_poly.pdbx_seq_one_letter_code
_entity_poly.pdbx_strand_id
1 'polypeptide(L)'
;MTILFTFLCSFSASYFFNVIYDAPRKIFLPAGLAGAMGYSITFILERNFHMDSIYTSLLGSLTLGLIAHILSRIYKAPVVLFMIPGIIPLVPGSIAFRATQQLVTLNFTDATNTFIRAILIAGSIALGLLLSDQLSKTLNIRKLLLVKRNKL
;
A
#
# COMPACT_ATOMS: atom_id res chain seq x y z
N MET A 1 -8.58 16.32 12.02
CA MET A 1 -7.55 17.08 11.27
C MET A 1 -6.41 16.22 10.74
N THR A 2 -6.14 15.04 11.30
CA THR A 2 -5.03 14.17 10.85
C THR A 2 -5.37 13.33 9.61
N ILE A 3 -6.53 12.67 9.56
CA ILE A 3 -6.87 11.73 8.47
C ILE A 3 -6.85 12.39 7.07
N LEU A 4 -7.46 13.57 6.94
CA LEU A 4 -7.47 14.30 5.66
C LEU A 4 -6.05 14.68 5.20
N PHE A 5 -5.22 15.13 6.14
CA PHE A 5 -3.83 15.49 5.85
C PHE A 5 -3.04 14.26 5.39
N THR A 6 -3.18 13.16 6.11
CA THR A 6 -2.55 11.88 5.78
C THR A 6 -2.96 11.38 4.39
N PHE A 7 -4.25 11.49 4.06
CA PHE A 7 -4.78 11.14 2.74
C PHE A 7 -4.14 12.00 1.64
N LEU A 8 -4.08 13.32 1.82
CA LEU A 8 -3.49 14.25 0.86
C LEU A 8 -1.99 14.03 0.68
N CYS A 9 -1.25 13.79 1.76
CA CYS A 9 0.19 13.48 1.70
C CYS A 9 0.45 12.16 0.97
N SER A 10 -0.31 11.11 1.30
CA SER A 10 -0.16 9.79 0.67
C SER A 10 -0.56 9.81 -0.81
N PHE A 11 -1.61 10.56 -1.13
CA PHE A 11 -2.04 10.83 -2.51
C PHE A 11 -0.94 11.53 -3.30
N SER A 12 -0.41 12.62 -2.76
CA SER A 12 0.63 13.42 -3.41
C SER A 12 1.90 12.61 -3.62
N ALA A 13 2.35 11.86 -2.60
CA ALA A 13 3.49 10.96 -2.71
C ALA A 13 3.30 9.98 -3.87
N SER A 14 2.19 9.24 -3.87
CA SER A 14 1.88 8.25 -4.90
C SER A 14 1.75 8.88 -6.30
N TYR A 15 1.16 10.09 -6.40
CA TYR A 15 1.05 10.83 -7.65
C TYR A 15 2.43 11.20 -8.21
N PHE A 16 3.30 11.82 -7.41
CA PHE A 16 4.63 12.25 -7.86
C PHE A 16 5.56 11.07 -8.15
N PHE A 17 5.44 9.96 -7.42
CA PHE A 17 6.20 8.75 -7.77
C PHE A 17 5.81 8.21 -9.14
N ASN A 18 4.54 8.31 -9.56
CA ASN A 18 4.17 7.96 -10.94
C ASN A 18 4.83 8.87 -11.99
N VAL A 19 5.05 10.14 -11.67
CA VAL A 19 5.79 11.07 -12.54
C VAL A 19 7.26 10.64 -12.65
N ILE A 20 7.87 10.26 -11.52
CA ILE A 20 9.27 9.79 -11.48
C ILE A 20 9.45 8.50 -12.28
N TYR A 21 8.49 7.57 -12.20
CA TYR A 21 8.52 6.30 -12.94
C TYR A 21 8.03 6.41 -14.38
N ASP A 22 7.82 7.62 -14.90
CA ASP A 22 7.34 7.91 -16.27
C ASP A 22 6.11 7.07 -16.67
N ALA A 23 5.15 6.92 -15.76
CA ALA A 23 3.93 6.19 -16.04
C ALA A 23 3.01 6.96 -17.01
N PRO A 24 2.11 6.28 -17.76
CA PRO A 24 1.13 6.96 -18.58
C PRO A 24 0.29 7.97 -17.78
N ARG A 25 0.23 9.23 -18.22
CA ARG A 25 -0.44 10.34 -17.49
C ARG A 25 -1.87 10.04 -17.03
N LYS A 26 -2.61 9.21 -17.77
CA LYS A 26 -3.96 8.74 -17.42
C LYS A 26 -4.02 7.96 -16.09
N ILE A 27 -2.89 7.47 -15.59
CA ILE A 27 -2.77 6.61 -14.40
C ILE A 27 -2.43 7.41 -13.13
N PHE A 28 -1.95 8.64 -13.25
CA PHE A 28 -1.43 9.39 -12.09
C PHE A 28 -2.46 9.59 -10.99
N LEU A 29 -3.67 10.04 -11.35
CA LEU A 29 -4.78 10.21 -10.42
C LEU A 29 -5.26 8.89 -9.79
N PRO A 30 -5.60 7.84 -10.57
CA PRO A 30 -6.08 6.59 -9.98
C PRO A 30 -5.01 5.88 -9.13
N ALA A 31 -3.74 5.92 -9.52
CA ALA A 31 -2.66 5.38 -8.69
C ALA A 31 -2.45 6.19 -7.40
N GLY A 32 -2.58 7.53 -7.48
CA GLY A 32 -2.62 8.41 -6.31
C GLY A 32 -3.70 8.01 -5.30
N LEU A 33 -4.93 7.80 -5.78
CA LEU A 33 -6.06 7.37 -4.96
C LEU A 33 -5.84 5.99 -4.35
N ALA A 34 -5.29 5.03 -5.10
CA ALA A 34 -5.01 3.69 -4.60
C ALA A 34 -4.05 3.71 -3.40
N GLY A 35 -2.94 4.45 -3.52
CA GLY A 35 -1.97 4.65 -2.43
C GLY A 35 -2.58 5.35 -1.22
N ALA A 36 -3.34 6.42 -1.47
CA ALA A 36 -4.01 7.16 -0.41
C ALA A 36 -5.02 6.29 0.36
N MET A 37 -5.81 5.46 -0.32
CA MET A 37 -6.75 4.56 0.32
C MET A 37 -6.06 3.47 1.14
N GLY A 38 -5.01 2.84 0.59
CA GLY A 38 -4.21 1.84 1.30
C GLY A 38 -3.64 2.39 2.60
N TYR A 39 -2.98 3.55 2.54
CA TYR A 39 -2.40 4.18 3.73
C TYR A 39 -3.46 4.66 4.72
N SER A 40 -4.56 5.24 4.23
CA SER A 40 -5.63 5.73 5.12
C SER A 40 -6.22 4.62 5.96
N ILE A 41 -6.35 3.41 5.41
CA ILE A 41 -6.81 2.24 6.15
C ILE A 41 -5.83 1.87 7.25
N THR A 42 -4.53 1.79 6.94
CA THR A 42 -3.48 1.56 7.94
C THR A 42 -3.57 2.61 9.07
N PHE A 43 -3.64 3.89 8.71
CA PHE A 43 -3.72 4.98 9.68
C PHE A 43 -4.97 4.94 10.56
N ILE A 44 -6.14 4.64 9.98
CA ILE A 44 -7.40 4.54 10.73
C ILE A 44 -7.37 3.35 11.69
N LEU A 45 -6.87 2.19 11.26
CA LEU A 45 -6.77 0.99 12.09
C LEU A 45 -5.81 1.20 13.27
N GLU A 46 -4.66 1.83 13.03
CA GLU A 46 -3.71 2.13 14.11
C GLU A 46 -4.27 3.16 15.09
N ARG A 47 -4.92 4.22 14.59
CA ARG A 47 -5.36 5.34 15.43
C ARG A 47 -6.64 5.05 16.21
N ASN A 48 -7.64 4.43 15.58
CA ASN A 48 -8.97 4.26 16.18
C ASN A 48 -9.13 2.92 16.87
N PHE A 49 -8.48 1.86 16.37
CA PHE A 49 -8.59 0.51 16.93
C PHE A 49 -7.35 0.08 17.71
N HIS A 50 -6.32 0.92 17.79
CA HIS A 50 -5.06 0.64 18.48
C HIS A 50 -4.41 -0.69 18.06
N MET A 51 -4.62 -1.09 16.80
CA MET A 51 -4.06 -2.31 16.25
C MET A 51 -2.57 -2.13 15.97
N ASP A 52 -1.79 -3.20 16.18
CA ASP A 52 -0.36 -3.16 15.89
C ASP A 52 -0.08 -2.98 14.39
N SER A 53 0.99 -2.24 14.08
CA SER A 53 1.43 -1.90 12.74
C SER A 53 1.60 -3.11 11.81
N ILE A 54 1.90 -4.30 12.34
CA ILE A 54 2.00 -5.54 11.57
C ILE A 54 0.66 -5.89 10.91
N TYR A 55 -0.45 -5.81 11.65
CA TYR A 55 -1.79 -6.15 11.15
C TYR A 55 -2.37 -5.03 10.27
N THR A 56 -2.14 -3.77 10.64
CA THR A 56 -2.64 -2.63 9.87
C THR A 56 -1.92 -2.49 8.53
N SER A 57 -0.65 -2.85 8.45
CA SER A 57 0.13 -2.89 7.20
C SER A 57 -0.33 -4.03 6.28
N LEU A 58 -0.72 -5.18 6.86
CA LEU A 58 -1.33 -6.29 6.11
C LEU A 58 -2.64 -5.83 5.45
N LEU A 59 -3.55 -5.22 6.21
CA LEU A 59 -4.86 -4.77 5.71
C LEU A 59 -4.75 -3.58 4.74
N GLY A 60 -3.83 -2.65 5.00
CA GLY A 60 -3.57 -1.52 4.11
C GLY A 60 -3.00 -1.96 2.76
N SER A 61 -1.99 -2.85 2.78
CA SER A 61 -1.40 -3.39 1.55
C SER A 61 -2.38 -4.29 0.77
N LEU A 62 -3.19 -5.09 1.47
CA LEU A 62 -4.29 -5.84 0.87
C LEU A 62 -5.26 -4.92 0.12
N THR A 63 -5.65 -3.82 0.76
CA THR A 63 -6.59 -2.87 0.15
C THR A 63 -5.97 -2.14 -1.04
N LEU A 64 -4.73 -1.67 -0.91
CA LEU A 64 -3.95 -1.10 -2.01
C LEU A 64 -3.93 -2.05 -3.20
N GLY A 65 -3.59 -3.32 -2.96
CA GLY A 65 -3.50 -4.34 -4.01
C GLY A 65 -4.84 -4.62 -4.68
N LEU A 66 -5.93 -4.74 -3.91
CA LEU A 66 -7.27 -4.94 -4.45
C LEU A 66 -7.71 -3.75 -5.33
N ILE A 67 -7.50 -2.52 -4.87
CA ILE A 67 -7.82 -1.31 -5.63
C ILE A 67 -6.96 -1.23 -6.89
N ALA A 68 -5.65 -1.48 -6.77
CA ALA A 68 -4.74 -1.53 -7.91
C ALA A 68 -5.20 -2.55 -8.96
N HIS A 69 -5.63 -3.74 -8.55
CA HIS A 69 -6.17 -4.74 -9.48
C HIS A 69 -7.46 -4.28 -10.17
N ILE A 70 -8.37 -3.61 -9.45
CA ILE A 70 -9.59 -3.06 -10.05
C ILE A 70 -9.22 -1.99 -11.09
N LEU A 71 -8.35 -1.04 -10.72
CA LEU A 71 -7.92 0.05 -11.59
C LEU A 71 -7.13 -0.45 -12.81
N SER A 72 -6.26 -1.44 -12.65
CA SER A 72 -5.50 -2.05 -13.76
C SER A 72 -6.39 -2.55 -14.88
N ARG A 73 -7.57 -3.09 -14.54
CA ARG A 73 -8.56 -3.59 -15.50
C ARG A 73 -9.35 -2.45 -16.15
N ILE A 74 -9.70 -1.41 -15.38
CA ILE A 74 -10.42 -0.23 -15.89
C ILE A 74 -9.54 0.52 -16.90
N TYR A 75 -8.28 0.78 -16.54
CA TYR A 75 -7.35 1.58 -17.34
C TYR A 75 -6.54 0.77 -18.36
N LYS A 76 -6.74 -0.57 -18.37
CA LYS A 76 -6.04 -1.54 -19.21
C LYS A 76 -4.52 -1.34 -19.16
N ALA A 77 -3.98 -1.31 -17.94
CA ALA A 77 -2.58 -1.07 -17.68
C ALA A 77 -2.05 -2.08 -16.65
N PRO A 78 -0.75 -2.41 -16.65
CA PRO A 78 -0.17 -3.32 -15.66
C PRO A 78 -0.47 -2.89 -14.22
N VAL A 79 -0.85 -3.83 -13.36
CA VAL A 79 -1.21 -3.56 -11.95
C VAL A 79 -0.08 -2.91 -11.16
N VAL A 80 1.16 -3.25 -11.52
CA VAL A 80 2.39 -2.76 -10.91
C VAL A 80 2.49 -1.23 -10.97
N LEU A 81 1.94 -0.59 -12.02
CA LEU A 81 1.90 0.87 -12.16
C LEU A 81 1.05 1.56 -11.08
N PHE A 82 0.14 0.84 -10.44
CA PHE A 82 -0.66 1.35 -9.32
C PHE A 82 -0.07 0.93 -7.97
N MET A 83 0.45 -0.31 -7.88
CA MET A 83 0.99 -0.85 -6.62
C MET A 83 2.29 -0.19 -6.20
N ILE A 84 3.29 -0.07 -7.08
CA ILE A 84 4.62 0.49 -6.71
C ILE A 84 4.49 1.91 -6.13
N PRO A 85 3.88 2.89 -6.80
CA PRO A 85 3.78 4.24 -6.24
C PRO A 85 2.94 4.27 -4.96
N GLY A 86 1.89 3.43 -4.86
CA GLY A 86 1.01 3.39 -3.70
C GLY A 86 1.60 2.68 -2.47
N ILE A 87 2.58 1.78 -2.65
CA ILE A 87 3.22 1.07 -1.53
C ILE A 87 4.23 1.94 -0.79
N ILE A 88 4.81 2.93 -1.48
CA ILE A 88 5.87 3.79 -0.94
C ILE A 88 5.43 4.53 0.33
N PRO A 89 4.27 5.21 0.39
CA PRO A 89 3.83 5.81 1.64
C PRO A 89 3.52 4.76 2.72
N LEU A 90 3.11 3.54 2.33
CA LEU A 90 2.72 2.46 3.25
C LEU A 90 3.90 1.83 4.01
N VAL A 91 5.10 1.81 3.40
CA VAL A 91 6.27 1.17 4.00
C VAL A 91 6.91 2.11 5.03
N PRO A 92 6.98 1.73 6.32
CA PRO A 92 7.61 2.56 7.34
C PRO A 92 9.14 2.43 7.29
N GLY A 93 9.77 3.12 6.34
CA GLY A 93 11.24 3.11 6.17
C GLY A 93 12.02 3.61 7.38
N SER A 94 11.38 4.40 8.26
CA SER A 94 11.97 4.89 9.50
C SER A 94 12.31 3.76 10.49
N ILE A 95 11.54 2.67 10.51
CA ILE A 95 11.80 1.54 11.42
C ILE A 95 13.06 0.79 10.97
N ALA A 96 13.21 0.56 9.66
CA ALA A 96 14.41 -0.06 9.10
C ALA A 96 15.66 0.80 9.36
N PHE A 97 15.56 2.12 9.15
CA PHE A 97 16.66 3.04 9.44
C PHE A 97 17.02 3.07 10.93
N ARG A 98 16.02 3.03 11.84
CA ARG A 98 16.27 2.97 13.28
C ARG A 98 16.95 1.66 13.69
N ALA A 99 16.55 0.53 13.10
CA ALA A 99 17.20 -0.75 13.37
C ALA A 99 18.69 -0.72 12.99
N THR A 100 19.04 -0.19 11.81
CA THR A 100 20.44 -0.07 11.39
C THR A 100 21.20 0.94 12.24
N GLN A 101 20.58 2.07 12.59
CA GLN A 101 21.18 3.05 13.50
C GLN A 101 21.51 2.42 14.86
N GLN A 102 20.59 1.65 15.45
CA GLN A 102 20.81 1.00 16.74
C GLN A 102 21.95 -0.02 16.68
N LEU A 103 22.05 -0.78 15.58
CA LEU A 103 23.18 -1.69 15.32
C LEU A 103 24.52 -0.96 15.31
N VAL A 104 24.61 0.17 14.60
CA VAL A 104 25.84 0.97 14.52
C VAL A 104 26.21 1.57 15.88
N THR A 105 25.22 1.95 16.70
CA THR A 105 25.46 2.43 18.07
C THR A 105 25.71 1.32 19.10
N LEU A 106 25.87 0.06 18.66
CA LEU A 106 26.12 -1.12 19.52
C LEU A 106 25.00 -1.42 20.53
N ASN A 107 23.79 -0.91 20.30
CA ASN A 107 22.61 -1.18 21.13
C ASN A 107 21.89 -2.45 20.65
N PHE A 108 22.52 -3.61 20.84
CA PHE A 108 22.11 -4.88 20.21
C PHE A 108 20.71 -5.36 20.62
N THR A 109 20.28 -5.13 21.87
CA THR A 109 18.96 -5.54 22.36
C THR A 109 17.85 -4.83 21.60
N ASP A 110 17.90 -3.49 21.55
CA ASP A 110 16.89 -2.69 20.85
C ASP A 110 16.96 -2.86 19.33
N ALA A 111 18.18 -2.99 18.80
CA ALA A 111 18.40 -3.28 17.39
C ALA A 111 17.68 -4.55 16.95
N THR A 112 17.82 -5.63 17.72
CA THR A 112 17.19 -6.93 17.41
C THR A 112 15.67 -6.81 17.41
N ASN A 113 15.10 -6.17 18.43
CA ASN A 113 13.66 -5.98 18.53
C ASN A 113 13.10 -5.15 17.36
N THR A 114 13.76 -4.03 17.04
CA THR A 114 13.36 -3.14 15.94
C THR A 114 13.52 -3.83 14.58
N PHE A 115 14.58 -4.64 14.41
CA PHE A 115 14.83 -5.39 13.20
C PHE A 115 13.78 -6.48 12.95
N ILE A 116 13.44 -7.26 13.99
CA ILE A 116 12.35 -8.25 13.92
C ILE A 116 11.04 -7.55 13.54
N ARG A 117 10.73 -6.41 14.17
CA ARG A 117 9.52 -5.63 13.85
C ARG A 117 9.51 -5.14 12.41
N ALA A 118 10.65 -4.67 11.88
CA ALA A 118 10.78 -4.26 10.49
C ALA A 118 10.50 -5.42 9.52
N ILE A 119 11.06 -6.61 9.80
CA ILE A 119 10.83 -7.82 9.00
C ILE A 119 9.37 -8.24 9.04
N LEU A 120 8.74 -8.24 10.22
CA LEU A 120 7.33 -8.62 10.36
C LEU A 120 6.42 -7.66 9.58
N ILE A 121 6.67 -6.35 9.64
CA ILE A 121 5.89 -5.37 8.87
C ILE A 121 6.11 -5.57 7.36
N ALA A 122 7.36 -5.73 6.91
CA ALA A 122 7.66 -5.99 5.51
C ALA A 122 7.01 -7.29 5.01
N GLY A 123 7.06 -8.35 5.82
CA GLY A 123 6.40 -9.62 5.57
C GLY A 123 4.88 -9.47 5.48
N SER A 124 4.26 -8.73 6.39
CA SER A 124 2.83 -8.40 6.33
C SER A 124 2.44 -7.65 5.07
N ILE A 125 3.23 -6.67 4.64
CA ILE A 125 2.97 -5.93 3.40
C ILE A 125 3.05 -6.86 2.18
N ALA A 126 4.09 -7.70 2.12
CA ALA A 126 4.25 -8.68 1.05
C ALA A 126 3.08 -9.68 1.01
N LEU A 127 2.70 -10.21 2.18
CA LEU A 127 1.55 -11.12 2.31
C LEU A 127 0.24 -10.45 1.89
N GLY A 128 0.00 -9.21 2.28
CA GLY A 128 -1.22 -8.49 1.92
C GLY A 128 -1.35 -8.28 0.41
N LEU A 129 -0.24 -7.92 -0.26
CA LEU A 129 -0.21 -7.83 -1.71
C LEU A 129 -0.41 -9.19 -2.40
N LEU A 130 0.24 -10.26 -1.92
CA LEU A 130 0.06 -11.61 -2.46
C LEU A 130 -1.39 -12.11 -2.32
N LEU A 131 -2.00 -11.90 -1.15
CA LEU A 131 -3.40 -12.22 -0.92
C LEU A 131 -4.32 -11.41 -1.84
N SER A 132 -4.00 -10.13 -2.07
CA SER A 132 -4.79 -9.31 -3.00
C SER A 132 -4.77 -9.85 -4.43
N ASP A 133 -3.63 -10.37 -4.89
CA ASP A 133 -3.49 -10.97 -6.22
C ASP A 133 -4.28 -12.29 -6.31
N GLN A 134 -4.18 -13.13 -5.27
CA GLN A 134 -4.92 -14.39 -5.23
C GLN A 134 -6.44 -14.19 -5.15
N LEU A 135 -6.90 -13.21 -4.37
CA LEU A 135 -8.32 -12.84 -4.28
C LEU A 135 -8.81 -12.24 -5.60
N SER A 136 -8.02 -11.37 -6.22
CA SER A 136 -8.33 -10.74 -7.51
C SER A 136 -8.50 -11.76 -8.64
N LYS A 137 -7.71 -12.84 -8.62
CA LYS A 137 -7.83 -13.98 -9.54
C LYS A 137 -9.09 -14.81 -9.26
N THR A 138 -9.29 -15.20 -8.00
CA THR A 138 -10.41 -16.07 -7.57
C THR A 138 -11.77 -15.40 -7.71
N LEU A 139 -11.91 -14.12 -7.32
CA LEU A 139 -13.18 -13.39 -7.34
C LEU A 139 -13.67 -13.03 -8.76
N ASN A 140 -12.96 -13.45 -9.80
CA ASN A 140 -13.36 -13.33 -11.21
C ASN A 140 -13.94 -11.93 -11.54
N ILE A 141 -13.25 -10.87 -11.11
CA ILE A 141 -13.65 -9.45 -11.32
C ILE A 141 -13.95 -9.14 -12.81
N ARG A 142 -13.50 -10.00 -13.75
CA ARG A 142 -13.94 -10.01 -15.16
C ARG A 142 -15.47 -10.05 -15.32
N LYS A 143 -16.19 -10.89 -14.57
CA LYS A 143 -17.67 -10.97 -14.65
C LYS A 143 -18.34 -9.69 -14.15
N LEU A 144 -17.83 -9.10 -13.06
CA LEU A 144 -18.40 -7.89 -12.44
C LEU A 144 -18.35 -6.66 -13.39
N LEU A 145 -17.28 -6.54 -14.17
CA LEU A 145 -17.15 -5.46 -15.18
C LEU A 145 -17.91 -5.75 -16.48
N LEU A 146 -18.04 -7.03 -16.89
CA LEU A 146 -18.84 -7.40 -18.06
C LEU A 146 -20.34 -7.19 -17.85
N VAL A 147 -20.86 -7.40 -16.63
CA VAL A 147 -22.27 -7.12 -16.28
C VAL A 147 -22.59 -5.62 -16.38
N LYS A 148 -21.63 -4.74 -16.07
CA LYS A 148 -21.82 -3.28 -16.17
C LYS A 148 -21.79 -2.77 -17.62
N ARG A 149 -21.06 -3.45 -18.52
CA ARG A 149 -21.03 -3.13 -19.96
C ARG A 149 -22.27 -3.60 -20.72
N ASN A 150 -22.97 -4.64 -20.25
CA ASN A 150 -24.22 -5.12 -20.85
C ASN A 150 -25.48 -4.38 -20.35
N LYS A 151 -25.33 -3.36 -19.50
CA LYS A 151 -26.42 -2.50 -19.01
C LYS A 151 -26.35 -1.06 -19.54
N LEU A 152 -25.42 -0.76 -20.44
CA LEU A 152 -25.34 0.47 -21.25
C LEU A 152 -25.60 0.10 -22.71
#